data_AF-A0AB33IK41-F1
#
_entry.id   AF-A0AB33IK41-F1
#
_cell.length_a   1.000
_cell.length_b   1.000
_cell.length_c   1.000
_cell.angle_alpha   90.00
_cell.angle_beta   90.00
_cell.angle_gamma   90.00
#
_symmetry.space_group_name_H-M   'P 1'
#
loop_
_entity.id
_entity.type
_entity.pdbx_description
1 polymer ?
#
loop_
_entity_poly.entity_id
_entity_poly.type
_entity_poly.pdbx_seq_one_letter_code
_entity_poly.pdbx_strand_id
1 'polypeptide(L)'
;MNPQEIAKDNITPLAKEKRDEIHTASIAIAHLASLARWAGRGLIHAPECDLSNSTRCEAGEALLFLGEEIERRCAVIDEAL
;
A
#
# COMPACT_ATOMS: atom_id res chain seq x y z
N MET A 1 -24.13 -34.16 -15.27
CA MET A 1 -23.35 -33.13 -14.58
C MET A 1 -24.27 -31.94 -14.36
N ASN A 2 -24.49 -31.51 -13.11
CA ASN A 2 -25.52 -30.52 -12.78
C ASN A 2 -25.01 -29.09 -13.08
N PRO A 3 -25.71 -28.27 -13.88
CA PRO A 3 -25.30 -26.90 -14.20
C PRO A 3 -25.05 -26.00 -12.97
N GLN A 4 -25.68 -26.31 -11.83
CA GLN A 4 -25.52 -25.54 -10.59
C GLN A 4 -24.21 -25.82 -9.84
N GLU A 5 -23.56 -26.96 -10.05
CA GLU A 5 -22.24 -27.26 -9.46
C GLU A 5 -21.13 -26.50 -10.19
N ILE A 6 -21.22 -26.42 -11.53
CA ILE A 6 -20.26 -25.72 -12.39
C ILE A 6 -20.23 -24.20 -12.09
N ALA A 7 -21.38 -23.62 -11.74
CA ALA A 7 -21.48 -22.20 -11.37
C ALA A 7 -20.84 -21.91 -10.00
N LYS A 8 -20.99 -22.79 -9.01
CA LYS A 8 -20.35 -22.61 -7.69
C LYS A 8 -18.84 -22.73 -7.78
N ASP A 9 -18.33 -23.67 -8.58
CA ASP A 9 -16.89 -23.88 -8.76
C ASP A 9 -16.19 -22.74 -9.51
N ASN A 10 -16.91 -21.94 -10.31
CA ASN A 10 -16.35 -20.76 -11.01
C ASN A 10 -16.49 -19.44 -10.23
N ILE A 11 -17.46 -19.33 -9.30
CA ILE A 11 -17.65 -18.13 -8.47
C ILE A 11 -16.66 -18.10 -7.29
N THR A 12 -16.29 -19.27 -6.77
CA THR A 12 -15.39 -19.39 -5.60
C THR A 12 -13.94 -18.95 -5.87
N PRO A 13 -13.32 -19.29 -7.03
CA PRO A 13 -11.93 -18.92 -7.33
C PRO A 13 -11.77 -17.41 -7.58
N LEU A 14 -12.66 -16.81 -8.38
CA LEU A 14 -12.58 -15.38 -8.71
C LEU A 14 -12.82 -14.49 -7.47
N ALA A 15 -13.76 -14.88 -6.60
CA ALA A 15 -14.00 -14.17 -5.35
C ALA A 15 -12.85 -14.34 -4.35
N LYS A 16 -12.11 -15.45 -4.43
CA LYS A 16 -10.91 -15.68 -3.62
C LYS A 16 -9.73 -14.84 -4.13
N GLU A 17 -9.51 -14.80 -5.43
CA GLU A 17 -8.45 -14.01 -6.06
C GLU A 17 -8.57 -12.52 -5.72
N LYS A 18 -9.77 -11.94 -5.91
CA LYS A 18 -10.07 -10.55 -5.50
C LYS A 18 -9.81 -10.31 -4.00
N ARG A 19 -10.18 -11.27 -3.15
CA ARG A 19 -9.94 -11.17 -1.70
C ARG A 19 -8.44 -11.19 -1.37
N ASP A 20 -7.68 -12.05 -2.04
CA ASP A 20 -6.24 -12.18 -1.84
C ASP A 20 -5.50 -10.92 -2.35
N GLU A 21 -5.96 -10.31 -3.44
CA GLU A 21 -5.48 -9.02 -3.95
C GLU A 21 -5.73 -7.89 -2.95
N ILE A 22 -6.97 -7.75 -2.45
CA ILE A 22 -7.32 -6.75 -1.43
C ILE A 22 -6.48 -6.94 -0.18
N HIS A 23 -6.31 -8.18 0.28
CA HIS A 23 -5.52 -8.50 1.47
C HIS A 23 -4.04 -8.11 1.28
N THR A 24 -3.47 -8.46 0.12
CA THR A 24 -2.08 -8.15 -0.22
C THR A 24 -1.85 -6.64 -0.31
N ALA A 25 -2.75 -5.92 -0.97
CA ALA A 25 -2.72 -4.46 -1.07
C ALA A 25 -2.84 -3.81 0.32
N SER A 26 -3.73 -4.30 1.17
CA SER A 26 -3.93 -3.81 2.55
C SER A 26 -2.67 -3.98 3.41
N ILE A 27 -2.00 -5.14 3.33
CA ILE A 27 -0.73 -5.37 4.04
C ILE A 27 0.35 -4.40 3.53
N ALA A 28 0.46 -4.20 2.21
CA ALA A 28 1.42 -3.28 1.64
C ALA A 28 1.21 -1.85 2.13
N ILE A 29 -0.05 -1.36 2.14
CA ILE A 29 -0.41 -0.04 2.70
C ILE A 29 0.00 0.06 4.16
N ALA A 30 -0.27 -0.97 4.98
CA ALA A 30 0.08 -0.96 6.40
C ALA A 30 1.61 -0.85 6.63
N HIS A 31 2.41 -1.54 5.82
CA HIS A 31 3.87 -1.44 5.87
C HIS A 31 4.36 -0.06 5.44
N LEU A 32 3.84 0.48 4.34
CA LEU A 32 4.18 1.80 3.84
C LEU A 32 3.83 2.91 4.85
N ALA A 33 2.62 2.85 5.42
CA ALA A 33 2.21 3.79 6.47
C ALA A 33 3.10 3.69 7.72
N SER A 34 3.57 2.49 8.07
CA SER A 34 4.50 2.29 9.18
C SER A 34 5.87 2.90 8.89
N LEU A 35 6.38 2.75 7.66
CA LEU A 35 7.63 3.36 7.22
C LEU A 35 7.53 4.90 7.22
N ALA A 36 6.46 5.46 6.65
CA ALA A 36 6.22 6.90 6.67
C ALA A 36 6.14 7.45 8.10
N ARG A 37 5.48 6.73 9.02
CA ARG A 37 5.43 7.12 10.44
C ARG A 37 6.80 7.12 11.10
N TRP A 38 7.64 6.11 10.82
CA TRP A 38 9.00 6.04 11.33
C TRP A 38 9.86 7.18 10.78
N ALA A 39 9.80 7.43 9.46
CA ALA A 39 10.52 8.51 8.80
C ALA A 39 10.10 9.89 9.34
N GLY A 40 8.79 10.12 9.49
CA GLY A 40 8.24 11.35 10.06
C GLY A 40 8.71 11.59 11.51
N ARG A 41 8.78 10.54 12.33
CA ARG A 41 9.38 10.66 13.68
C ARG A 41 10.86 11.03 13.63
N GLY A 42 11.61 10.43 12.71
CA GLY A 42 13.01 10.80 12.47
C GLY A 42 13.16 12.28 12.10
N LEU A 43 12.29 12.80 11.24
CA LEU A 43 12.32 14.21 10.82
C LEU A 43 11.89 15.19 11.92
N ILE A 44 10.91 14.82 12.76
CA ILE A 44 10.45 15.65 13.88
C ILE A 44 11.51 15.74 15.00
N HIS A 45 12.23 14.65 15.24
CA HIS A 45 13.20 14.54 16.33
C HIS A 45 14.65 14.69 15.88
N ALA A 46 14.90 14.81 14.57
CA ALA A 46 16.19 15.27 14.08
C ALA A 46 16.41 16.66 14.71
N PRO A 47 17.48 16.86 15.52
CA PRO A 47 17.76 18.17 16.06
C PRO A 47 17.87 19.19 14.91
N GLU A 48 17.93 20.49 15.20
CA GLU A 48 18.36 21.52 14.23
C GLU A 48 19.81 21.30 13.76
N CYS A 49 20.35 20.07 13.78
CA CYS A 49 21.45 19.70 12.91
C CYS A 49 21.03 20.09 11.50
N ASP A 50 21.82 20.98 10.90
CA ASP A 50 21.64 21.48 9.54
C ASP A 50 21.43 20.29 8.59
N LEU A 51 20.18 19.84 8.43
CA LEU A 51 19.81 18.94 7.37
C LEU A 51 20.05 19.75 6.12
N SER A 52 21.10 19.38 5.40
CA SER A 52 21.42 20.01 4.13
C SER A 52 20.17 20.05 3.28
N ASN A 53 20.07 21.07 2.42
CA ASN A 53 18.95 21.14 1.47
C ASN A 53 18.82 19.83 0.68
N SER A 54 19.95 19.14 0.38
CA SER A 54 19.94 17.83 -0.29
C SER A 54 19.23 16.75 0.52
N THR A 55 19.52 16.59 1.82
CA THR A 55 18.87 15.56 2.65
C THR A 55 17.38 15.85 2.83
N ARG A 56 16.98 17.12 2.89
CA ARG A 56 15.56 17.51 2.92
C ARG A 56 14.85 17.17 1.61
N CYS A 57 15.49 17.43 0.46
CA CYS A 57 14.97 17.07 -0.85
C CYS A 57 14.84 15.54 -0.99
N GLU A 58 15.88 14.78 -0.65
CA GLU A 58 15.87 13.32 -0.69
C GLU A 58 14.77 12.72 0.20
N ALA A 59 14.61 13.25 1.43
CA ALA A 59 13.52 12.83 2.31
C ALA A 59 12.14 13.19 1.73
N GLY A 60 12.00 14.36 1.11
CA GLY A 60 10.78 14.78 0.44
C GLY A 60 10.42 13.87 -0.74
N GLU A 61 11.38 13.55 -1.59
CA GLU A 61 11.23 12.62 -2.73
C GLU A 61 10.84 11.21 -2.25
N ALA A 62 11.49 10.72 -1.19
CA ALA A 62 11.16 9.43 -0.60
C ALA A 62 9.72 9.39 -0.05
N LEU A 63 9.26 10.46 0.60
CA LEU A 63 7.89 10.57 1.10
C LEU A 63 6.84 10.70 0.00
N LEU A 64 7.16 11.42 -1.09
CA LEU A 64 6.33 11.52 -2.29
C LEU A 64 6.13 10.13 -2.92
N PHE A 65 7.21 9.41 -3.17
CA PHE A 65 7.16 8.04 -3.68
C PHE A 65 6.31 7.12 -2.78
N LEU A 66 6.44 7.28 -1.45
CA LEU A 66 5.65 6.52 -0.47
C LEU A 66 4.14 6.81 -0.61
N GLY A 67 3.77 8.07 -0.81
CA GLY A 67 2.38 8.47 -1.08
C GLY A 67 1.84 7.86 -2.36
N GLU A 68 2.59 7.96 -3.47
CA GLU A 68 2.22 7.40 -4.76
C GLU A 68 2.03 5.87 -4.71
N GLU A 69 2.88 5.16 -3.96
CA GLU A 69 2.73 3.72 -3.76
C GLU A 69 1.46 3.38 -2.99
N ILE A 70 1.13 4.14 -1.93
CA ILE A 70 -0.11 3.95 -1.17
C ILE A 70 -1.32 4.16 -2.08
N GLU A 71 -1.34 5.24 -2.85
CA GLU A 71 -2.42 5.54 -3.80
C GLU A 71 -2.61 4.40 -4.81
N ARG A 72 -1.51 3.84 -5.33
CA ARG A 72 -1.58 2.70 -6.25
C ARG A 72 -2.17 1.45 -5.60
N ARG A 73 -1.87 1.19 -4.32
CA ARG A 73 -2.48 0.05 -3.59
C ARG A 73 -3.93 0.29 -3.26
N CYS A 74 -4.34 1.52 -3.00
CA CYS A 74 -5.76 1.87 -2.86
C CYS A 74 -6.52 1.61 -4.16
N ALA A 75 -5.96 2.01 -5.31
CA ALA A 75 -6.58 1.74 -6.61
C ALA A 75 -6.81 0.24 -6.87
N VAL A 76 -5.85 -0.62 -6.50
CA VAL A 76 -6.01 -2.09 -6.58
C VAL A 76 -7.19 -2.58 -5.73
N ILE A 77 -7.38 -2.00 -4.54
CA ILE A 77 -8.51 -2.36 -3.67
C ILE A 77 -9.82 -1.89 -4.30
N ASP A 78 -9.88 -0.65 -4.79
CA ASP A 78 -11.07 -0.07 -5.41
C ASP A 78 -11.50 -0.83 -6.68
N GLU A 79 -10.54 -1.32 -7.49
CA GLU A 79 -10.80 -2.15 -8.67
C GLU A 79 -11.26 -3.58 -8.31
N ALA A 80 -10.84 -4.09 -7.16
CA ALA A 80 -11.18 -5.44 -6.70
C ALA A 80 -12.56 -5.53 -6.04
N LEU A 81 -13.06 -4.43 -5.45
CA LEU A 81 -14.41 -4.30 -4.88
C LEU A 81 -15.53 -4.40 -5.92
#